data_AF-A0A7R8XDG7-F1
#
_entry.id   AF-A0A7R8XDG7-F1
#
_cell.length_a   1.000
_cell.length_b   1.000
_cell.length_c   1.000
_cell.angle_alpha   90.00
_cell.angle_beta   90.00
_cell.angle_gamma   90.00
#
_symmetry.space_group_name_H-M   'P 1'
#
loop_
_entity.id
_entity.type
_entity.pdbx_description
1 polymer ?
#
loop_
_entity_poly.entity_id
_entity_poly.type
_entity_poly.pdbx_seq_one_letter_code
_entity_poly.pdbx_strand_id
1 'polypeptide(L)'
;MLAFASKHLLMCPADADMAASSGPDATVNKVALCSAVFAGFAYVGYSVFKTAFKRHARRKRIGWSPPLGAIPRLLSHLFPEEEDEDLTLAALQTLSNMAVLTDLHETFQPGFSTFYALLSHKNPAIRLQTAKLLNNLACNPAMGPCLLAAEGPSNILDVLNASHQDEEFLLRFVTLLANLCSIATGTKFDPVIELPPHCKASSPDTMYSKLCSVTHKEGLHSAAFFLSRESKSEDIRFHAHRICDALHPPPSTPE
;
A
#
# COMPACT_ATOMS: atom_id res chain seq x y z
N MET A 1 -29.70 -17.39 2.99
CA MET A 1 -28.45 -18.01 2.48
C MET A 1 -27.64 -16.92 1.81
N LEU A 2 -26.49 -16.44 2.28
CA LEU A 2 -25.57 -16.85 3.34
C LEU A 2 -25.59 -15.80 4.48
N ALA A 3 -25.90 -16.12 5.74
CA ALA A 3 -25.14 -16.91 6.72
C ALA A 3 -23.90 -16.18 7.28
N PHE A 4 -24.15 -15.15 8.11
CA PHE A 4 -23.22 -14.74 9.17
C PHE A 4 -23.74 -15.41 10.45
N ALA A 5 -23.07 -16.47 10.89
CA ALA A 5 -23.47 -17.23 12.07
C ALA A 5 -23.13 -16.43 13.33
N SER A 6 -24.19 -15.93 13.96
CA SER A 6 -24.24 -15.59 15.38
C SER A 6 -24.21 -16.90 16.19
N LYS A 7 -23.30 -16.99 17.16
CA LYS A 7 -23.50 -17.83 18.35
C LYS A 7 -23.25 -16.96 19.59
N HIS A 8 -24.37 -16.54 20.15
CA HIS A 8 -24.58 -16.27 21.57
C HIS A 8 -23.76 -17.18 22.48
N LEU A 9 -23.11 -16.57 23.47
CA LEU A 9 -23.01 -17.14 24.81
C LEU A 9 -23.50 -16.06 25.79
N LEU A 10 -24.45 -16.49 26.63
CA LEU A 10 -25.25 -15.67 27.54
C LEU A 10 -24.43 -15.02 28.69
N MET A 11 -24.94 -13.87 29.15
CA MET A 11 -24.75 -13.24 30.47
C MET A 11 -25.00 -14.23 31.63
N CYS A 12 -24.42 -14.14 32.85
CA CYS A 12 -24.45 -13.07 33.89
C CYS A 12 -23.66 -13.59 35.15
N PRO A 13 -23.52 -12.88 36.31
CA PRO A 13 -22.80 -11.62 36.62
C PRO A 13 -21.88 -11.72 37.90
N ALA A 14 -21.28 -10.58 38.33
CA ALA A 14 -20.49 -10.32 39.56
C ALA A 14 -19.05 -10.90 39.55
N ASP A 15 -17.96 -10.17 39.84
CA ASP A 15 -17.73 -9.23 40.93
C ASP A 15 -17.00 -7.94 40.51
N ALA A 16 -17.24 -6.90 41.29
CA ALA A 16 -16.54 -5.63 41.27
C ALA A 16 -15.17 -5.75 41.95
N ASP A 17 -14.14 -5.10 41.40
CA ASP A 17 -13.31 -4.24 42.25
C ASP A 17 -12.61 -3.11 41.49
N MET A 18 -12.51 -1.99 42.18
CA MET A 18 -12.08 -0.66 41.73
C MET A 18 -10.56 -0.48 41.79
N ALA A 19 -9.97 0.15 40.76
CA ALA A 19 -8.79 1.02 40.89
C ALA A 19 -8.68 1.97 39.69
N ALA A 20 -8.27 3.20 39.97
CA ALA A 20 -8.59 4.42 39.22
C ALA A 20 -7.54 4.92 38.21
N SER A 21 -8.03 5.81 37.32
CA SER A 21 -7.32 6.86 36.52
C SER A 21 -6.51 6.38 35.31
N SER A 22 -6.75 6.83 34.08
CA SER A 22 -6.81 8.22 33.58
C SER A 22 -7.62 8.29 32.25
N GLY A 23 -8.22 9.44 31.95
CA GLY A 23 -9.32 9.60 30.96
C GLY A 23 -9.00 9.39 29.47
N PRO A 24 -10.03 9.23 28.60
CA PRO A 24 -9.83 8.94 27.18
C PRO A 24 -9.39 10.18 26.39
N ASP A 25 -8.28 9.97 25.66
CA ASP A 25 -7.56 10.84 24.73
C ASP A 25 -8.44 11.71 23.80
N ALA A 26 -8.43 13.02 24.06
CA ALA A 26 -9.00 14.03 23.16
C ALA A 26 -8.30 14.11 21.79
N THR A 27 -7.10 13.55 21.66
CA THR A 27 -6.30 13.45 20.43
C THR A 27 -6.77 12.31 19.53
N VAL A 28 -7.06 11.14 20.10
CA VAL A 28 -7.58 9.97 19.36
C VAL A 28 -8.95 10.30 18.75
N ASN A 29 -9.80 11.01 19.49
CA ASN A 29 -11.09 11.48 18.99
C ASN A 29 -10.96 12.47 17.82
N LYS A 30 -9.92 13.32 17.78
CA LYS A 30 -9.69 14.27 16.67
C LYS A 30 -9.23 13.56 15.40
N VAL A 31 -8.34 12.56 15.53
CA VAL A 31 -7.84 11.78 14.38
C VAL A 31 -8.92 10.88 13.81
N ALA A 32 -9.75 10.25 14.67
CA ALA A 32 -10.90 9.47 14.26
C ALA A 32 -11.96 10.34 13.56
N LEU A 33 -12.23 11.54 14.09
CA LEU A 33 -13.16 12.48 13.48
C LEU A 33 -12.66 12.96 12.11
N CYS A 34 -11.38 13.31 11.97
CA CYS A 34 -10.80 13.69 10.69
C CYS A 34 -10.89 12.55 9.67
N SER A 35 -10.51 11.33 10.08
CA SER A 35 -10.58 10.14 9.22
C SER A 35 -12.02 9.83 8.79
N ALA A 36 -12.99 9.97 9.69
CA ALA A 36 -14.41 9.79 9.40
C ALA A 36 -14.97 10.87 8.46
N VAL A 37 -14.53 12.12 8.60
CA VAL A 37 -14.94 13.24 7.74
C VAL A 37 -14.36 13.08 6.33
N PHE A 38 -13.07 12.75 6.21
CA PHE A 38 -12.44 12.48 4.92
C PHE A 38 -13.01 11.23 4.23
N ALA A 39 -13.22 10.14 4.98
CA ALA A 39 -13.90 8.95 4.47
C ALA A 39 -15.34 9.27 4.07
N GLY A 40 -16.03 10.15 4.81
CA GLY A 40 -17.36 10.65 4.50
C GLY A 40 -17.39 11.42 3.18
N PHE A 41 -16.47 12.37 2.95
CA PHE A 41 -16.39 13.10 1.69
C PHE A 41 -16.00 12.19 0.51
N ALA A 42 -15.07 11.26 0.71
CA ALA A 42 -14.72 10.27 -0.29
C ALA A 42 -15.90 9.36 -0.63
N TYR A 43 -16.67 8.91 0.37
CA TYR A 43 -17.82 8.04 0.18
C TYR A 43 -19.02 8.77 -0.44
N VAL A 44 -19.28 10.02 -0.04
CA VAL A 44 -20.34 10.86 -0.62
C VAL A 44 -19.98 11.24 -2.04
N GLY A 45 -18.74 11.66 -2.29
CA GLY A 45 -18.21 11.91 -3.63
C GLY A 45 -18.32 10.66 -4.52
N TYR A 46 -17.91 9.50 -4.00
CA TYR A 46 -18.07 8.21 -4.67
C TYR A 46 -19.53 7.86 -4.93
N SER A 47 -20.43 8.05 -3.96
CA SER A 47 -21.84 7.71 -4.09
C SER A 47 -22.54 8.60 -5.11
N VAL A 48 -22.22 9.90 -5.12
CA VAL A 48 -22.72 10.86 -6.10
C VAL A 48 -22.14 10.55 -7.48
N PHE A 49 -20.84 10.30 -7.59
CA PHE A 49 -20.19 9.97 -8.86
C PHE A 49 -20.73 8.64 -9.41
N LYS A 50 -20.77 7.59 -8.60
CA LYS A 50 -21.36 6.29 -8.93
C LYS A 50 -22.81 6.43 -9.36
N THR A 51 -23.62 7.23 -8.65
CA THR A 51 -25.05 7.40 -8.97
C THR A 51 -25.26 8.23 -10.23
N ALA A 52 -24.50 9.31 -10.41
CA ALA A 52 -24.53 10.15 -11.62
C ALA A 52 -24.11 9.36 -12.85
N PHE A 53 -23.04 8.55 -12.75
CA PHE A 53 -22.57 7.70 -13.83
C PHE A 53 -23.47 6.49 -14.06
N LYS A 54 -24.04 5.85 -13.03
CA LYS A 54 -25.07 4.80 -13.21
C LYS A 54 -26.29 5.34 -13.95
N ARG A 55 -26.71 6.58 -13.64
CA ARG A 55 -27.83 7.26 -14.30
C ARG A 55 -27.48 7.68 -15.73
N HIS A 56 -26.23 8.03 -16.01
CA HIS A 56 -25.74 8.29 -17.38
C HIS A 56 -25.64 7.00 -18.20
N ALA A 57 -25.11 5.91 -17.63
CA ALA A 57 -25.01 4.58 -18.27
C ALA A 57 -26.38 3.95 -18.57
N ARG A 58 -27.35 4.10 -17.64
CA ARG A 58 -28.75 3.68 -17.88
C ARG A 58 -29.41 4.41 -19.05
N ARG A 59 -29.02 5.66 -19.35
CA ARG A 59 -29.55 6.41 -20.50
C ARG A 59 -28.97 5.95 -21.85
N LYS A 60 -27.83 5.26 -21.88
CA LYS A 60 -27.15 4.88 -23.14
C LYS A 60 -27.19 3.38 -23.50
N ARG A 61 -27.77 2.48 -22.67
CA ARG A 61 -27.66 1.01 -22.84
C ARG A 61 -26.22 0.53 -23.10
N ILE A 62 -25.23 1.20 -22.53
CA ILE A 62 -23.83 0.75 -22.55
C ILE A 62 -23.58 0.13 -21.18
N GLY A 63 -23.01 -1.08 -21.16
CA GLY A 63 -22.62 -1.76 -19.93
C GLY A 63 -21.81 -0.83 -19.02
N TRP A 64 -21.92 -1.05 -17.71
CA TRP A 64 -21.12 -0.30 -16.74
C TRP A 64 -19.63 -0.49 -17.04
N SER A 65 -19.00 0.55 -17.55
CA SER A 65 -17.56 0.71 -17.62
C SER A 65 -17.26 1.87 -16.67
N PRO A 66 -16.40 1.71 -15.64
CA PRO A 66 -15.84 2.86 -14.94
C PRO A 66 -15.16 3.79 -15.96
N PRO A 67 -14.69 4.99 -15.60
CA PRO A 67 -13.87 5.80 -16.49
C PRO A 67 -12.51 5.10 -16.70
N LEU A 68 -12.51 3.96 -17.40
CA LEU A 68 -11.36 3.14 -17.79
C LEU A 68 -10.36 3.96 -18.59
N GLY A 69 -10.81 5.05 -19.23
CA GLY A 69 -9.94 5.99 -19.93
C GLY A 69 -9.27 7.03 -19.03
N ALA A 70 -9.68 7.21 -17.77
CA ALA A 70 -9.08 8.23 -16.90
C ALA A 70 -7.72 7.78 -16.35
N ILE A 71 -7.59 6.54 -15.87
CA ILE A 71 -6.31 6.03 -15.34
C ILE A 71 -5.24 6.04 -16.43
N PRO A 72 -5.41 5.47 -17.63
CA PRO A 72 -4.39 5.51 -18.68
C PRO A 72 -4.00 6.93 -19.10
N ARG A 73 -4.95 7.88 -19.11
CA ARG A 73 -4.65 9.29 -19.38
C ARG A 73 -3.80 9.91 -18.28
N LEU A 74 -4.15 9.68 -17.01
CA LEU A 74 -3.35 10.15 -15.88
C LEU A 74 -1.95 9.52 -15.88
N LEU A 75 -1.84 8.22 -16.19
CA LEU A 75 -0.56 7.54 -16.34
C LEU A 75 0.28 8.20 -17.44
N SER A 76 -0.30 8.60 -18.58
CA SER A 76 0.45 9.28 -19.65
C SER A 76 1.13 10.58 -19.22
N HIS A 77 0.63 11.25 -18.19
CA HIS A 77 1.26 12.44 -17.60
C HIS A 77 2.41 12.12 -16.65
N LEU A 78 2.61 10.85 -16.26
CA LEU A 78 3.73 10.39 -15.43
C LEU A 78 4.94 9.93 -16.27
N PHE A 79 4.79 9.87 -17.60
CA PHE A 79 5.85 9.57 -18.56
C PHE A 79 6.28 10.77 -19.42
N PRO A 80 6.31 12.03 -18.93
CA PRO A 80 6.43 13.14 -19.84
C PRO A 80 7.87 13.33 -20.32
N GLU A 81 8.02 13.81 -21.56
CA GLU A 81 9.29 14.29 -22.10
C GLU A 81 9.73 15.63 -21.43
N GLU A 82 8.80 16.30 -20.74
CA GLU A 82 9.04 17.51 -19.94
C GLU A 82 8.52 17.31 -18.50
N GLU A 83 9.37 17.46 -17.49
CA GLU A 83 8.99 17.32 -16.08
C GLU A 83 8.10 18.50 -15.62
N ASP A 84 6.77 18.32 -15.64
CA ASP A 84 5.83 19.18 -14.92
C ASP A 84 5.48 18.54 -13.56
N GLU A 85 6.16 18.99 -12.50
CA GLU A 85 6.01 18.45 -11.16
C GLU A 85 4.61 18.69 -10.57
N ASP A 86 3.98 19.82 -10.88
CA ASP A 86 2.64 20.15 -10.37
C ASP A 86 1.58 19.25 -11.03
N LEU A 87 1.67 19.06 -12.34
CA LEU A 87 0.81 18.13 -13.07
C LEU A 87 1.03 16.69 -12.61
N THR A 88 2.29 16.29 -12.42
CA THR A 88 2.65 14.95 -11.91
C THR A 88 2.04 14.73 -10.52
N LEU A 89 2.18 15.70 -9.61
CA LEU A 89 1.63 15.63 -8.27
C LEU A 89 0.10 15.54 -8.30
N ALA A 90 -0.58 16.38 -9.08
CA ALA A 90 -2.02 16.36 -9.22
C ALA A 90 -2.53 15.03 -9.81
N ALA A 91 -1.81 14.48 -10.80
CA ALA A 91 -2.11 13.17 -11.38
C ALA A 91 -1.96 12.05 -10.35
N LEU A 92 -0.86 12.03 -9.59
CA LEU A 92 -0.63 11.05 -8.52
C LEU A 92 -1.68 11.14 -7.41
N GLN A 93 -2.07 12.35 -6.98
CA GLN A 93 -3.13 12.54 -6.00
C GLN A 93 -4.46 11.96 -6.49
N THR A 94 -4.79 12.21 -7.75
CA THR A 94 -6.01 11.68 -8.38
C THR A 94 -5.95 10.15 -8.47
N LEU A 95 -4.82 9.60 -8.91
CA LEU A 95 -4.59 8.16 -9.00
C LEU A 95 -4.68 7.47 -7.63
N SER A 96 -4.09 8.04 -6.57
CA SER A 96 -4.18 7.48 -5.21
C SER A 96 -5.61 7.40 -4.69
N ASN A 97 -6.41 8.44 -4.95
CA ASN A 97 -7.82 8.45 -4.57
C ASN A 97 -8.61 7.39 -5.35
N MET A 98 -8.29 7.19 -6.64
CA MET A 98 -8.90 6.14 -7.46
C MET A 98 -8.47 4.72 -7.03
N ALA A 99 -7.24 4.56 -6.54
CA ALA A 99 -6.71 3.30 -6.02
C ALA A 99 -7.35 2.84 -4.70
N VAL A 100 -8.31 3.57 -4.16
CA VAL A 100 -9.21 3.06 -3.11
C VAL A 100 -10.25 2.10 -3.70
N LEU A 101 -10.48 2.14 -5.02
CA LEU A 101 -11.46 1.32 -5.73
C LEU A 101 -10.77 0.08 -6.33
N THR A 102 -10.86 -1.05 -5.63
CA THR A 102 -10.23 -2.32 -6.01
C THR A 102 -10.58 -2.79 -7.42
N ASP A 103 -11.80 -2.51 -7.89
CA ASP A 103 -12.29 -2.85 -9.23
C ASP A 103 -11.48 -2.19 -10.36
N LEU A 104 -10.68 -1.16 -10.05
CA LEU A 104 -9.87 -0.43 -11.03
C LEU A 104 -8.40 -0.88 -11.04
N HIS A 105 -7.96 -1.71 -10.09
CA HIS A 105 -6.53 -1.93 -9.83
C HIS A 105 -5.78 -2.55 -11.02
N GLU A 106 -6.42 -3.42 -11.81
CA GLU A 106 -5.82 -3.99 -13.01
C GLU A 106 -5.41 -2.91 -14.03
N THR A 107 -6.15 -1.79 -14.09
CA THR A 107 -5.85 -0.68 -15.02
C THR A 107 -4.57 0.08 -14.62
N PHE A 108 -4.06 -0.10 -13.40
CA PHE A 108 -2.81 0.53 -12.93
C PHE A 108 -1.55 -0.24 -13.30
N GLN A 109 -1.65 -1.53 -13.67
CA GLN A 109 -0.49 -2.40 -13.91
C GLN A 109 0.56 -1.80 -14.87
N PRO A 110 0.20 -1.13 -15.98
CA PRO A 110 1.18 -0.53 -16.87
C PRO A 110 2.05 0.57 -16.23
N GLY A 111 1.62 1.15 -15.10
CA GLY A 111 2.33 2.22 -14.41
C GLY A 111 3.29 1.76 -13.31
N PHE A 112 3.35 0.47 -12.98
CA PHE A 112 4.06 0.00 -11.78
C PHE A 112 5.56 0.34 -11.77
N SER A 113 6.28 0.12 -12.88
CA SER A 113 7.69 0.50 -12.98
C SER A 113 7.88 2.02 -12.81
N THR A 114 7.00 2.83 -13.39
CA THR A 114 7.03 4.29 -13.25
C THR A 114 6.80 4.73 -11.82
N PHE A 115 5.86 4.10 -11.12
CA PHE A 115 5.64 4.38 -9.71
C PHE A 115 6.88 4.07 -8.89
N TYR A 116 7.56 2.94 -9.14
CA TYR A 116 8.80 2.64 -8.43
C TYR A 116 9.92 3.65 -8.74
N ALA A 117 10.05 4.10 -9.99
CA ALA A 117 11.00 5.15 -10.36
C ALA A 117 10.71 6.47 -9.61
N LEU A 118 9.42 6.85 -9.51
CA LEU A 118 8.97 8.07 -8.82
C LEU A 118 9.20 8.05 -7.30
N LEU A 119 9.47 6.89 -6.68
CA LEU A 119 9.90 6.83 -5.27
C LEU A 119 11.28 7.46 -5.03
N SER A 120 12.07 7.64 -6.10
CA SER A 120 13.40 8.28 -6.08
C SER A 120 13.37 9.73 -6.56
N HIS A 121 12.19 10.30 -6.81
CA HIS A 121 12.06 11.64 -7.39
C HIS A 121 12.59 12.74 -6.45
N LYS A 122 13.19 13.81 -6.99
CA LYS A 122 13.77 14.91 -6.19
C LYS A 122 12.73 15.65 -5.33
N ASN A 123 11.49 15.76 -5.83
CA ASN A 123 10.38 16.38 -5.12
C ASN A 123 9.78 15.42 -4.06
N PRO A 124 9.82 15.76 -2.76
CA PRO A 124 9.34 14.91 -1.68
C PRO A 124 7.82 14.68 -1.71
N ALA A 125 7.03 15.65 -2.21
CA ALA A 125 5.59 15.50 -2.33
C ALA A 125 5.21 14.40 -3.36
N ILE A 126 5.93 14.35 -4.48
CA ILE A 126 5.78 13.31 -5.50
C ILE A 126 6.14 11.93 -4.92
N ARG A 127 7.27 11.82 -4.22
CA ARG A 127 7.69 10.58 -3.55
C ARG A 127 6.65 10.08 -2.57
N LEU A 128 6.19 10.94 -1.67
CA LEU A 128 5.19 10.63 -0.66
C LEU A 128 3.86 10.20 -1.29
N GLN A 129 3.38 10.93 -2.30
CA GLN A 129 2.13 10.60 -2.96
C GLN A 129 2.22 9.27 -3.73
N THR A 130 3.36 9.00 -4.35
CA THR A 130 3.63 7.73 -5.01
C THR A 130 3.64 6.56 -4.02
N ALA A 131 4.28 6.73 -2.86
CA ALA A 131 4.26 5.72 -1.81
C ALA A 131 2.84 5.45 -1.26
N LYS A 132 2.00 6.48 -1.16
CA LYS A 132 0.57 6.35 -0.80
C LYS A 132 -0.21 5.56 -1.86
N LEU A 133 -0.01 5.86 -3.15
CA LEU A 133 -0.61 5.11 -4.26
C LEU A 133 -0.25 3.63 -4.21
N LEU A 134 1.05 3.33 -4.12
CA LEU A 134 1.54 1.95 -4.11
C LEU A 134 1.03 1.16 -2.90
N ASN A 135 0.93 1.79 -1.72
CA ASN A 135 0.32 1.14 -0.56
C ASN A 135 -1.14 0.75 -0.80
N ASN A 136 -1.96 1.64 -1.35
CA ASN A 136 -3.36 1.34 -1.67
C ASN A 136 -3.48 0.14 -2.62
N LEU A 137 -2.60 0.07 -3.63
CA LEU A 137 -2.55 -1.05 -4.57
C LEU A 137 -2.06 -2.34 -3.91
N ALA A 138 -1.01 -2.27 -3.08
CA ALA A 138 -0.42 -3.42 -2.38
C ALA A 138 -1.33 -4.01 -1.30
N CYS A 139 -2.29 -3.24 -0.78
CA CYS A 139 -3.33 -3.74 0.12
C CYS A 139 -4.30 -4.71 -0.59
N ASN A 140 -4.33 -4.74 -1.93
CA ASN A 140 -5.06 -5.76 -2.68
C ASN A 140 -4.13 -6.95 -2.99
N PRO A 141 -4.35 -8.14 -2.40
CA PRO A 141 -3.47 -9.29 -2.60
C PRO A 141 -3.39 -9.73 -4.08
N ALA A 142 -4.42 -9.46 -4.88
CA ALA A 142 -4.40 -9.76 -6.32
C ALA A 142 -3.35 -8.93 -7.10
N MET A 143 -2.95 -7.77 -6.59
CA MET A 143 -1.93 -6.92 -7.23
C MET A 143 -0.50 -7.31 -6.86
N GLY A 144 -0.32 -8.05 -5.77
CA GLY A 144 0.98 -8.47 -5.25
C GLY A 144 1.90 -9.06 -6.32
N PRO A 145 1.49 -10.08 -7.08
CA PRO A 145 2.36 -10.70 -8.08
C PRO A 145 2.78 -9.74 -9.20
N CYS A 146 1.88 -8.85 -9.64
CA CYS A 146 2.21 -7.83 -10.64
C CYS A 146 3.19 -6.78 -10.08
N LEU A 147 2.98 -6.33 -8.83
CA LEU A 147 3.88 -5.40 -8.14
C LEU A 147 5.28 -5.99 -7.90
N LEU A 148 5.36 -7.30 -7.66
CA LEU A 148 6.61 -8.04 -7.49
C LEU A 148 7.32 -8.29 -8.83
N ALA A 149 6.58 -8.44 -9.92
CA ALA A 149 7.12 -8.68 -11.26
C ALA A 149 7.68 -7.40 -11.92
N ALA A 150 7.14 -6.23 -11.58
CA ALA A 150 7.57 -4.94 -12.13
C ALA A 150 9.01 -4.56 -11.71
N GLU A 151 9.61 -3.63 -12.45
CA GLU A 151 10.96 -3.12 -12.20
C GLU A 151 10.98 -2.31 -10.89
N GLY A 152 11.66 -2.83 -9.87
CA GLY A 152 11.68 -2.23 -8.53
C GLY A 152 12.66 -1.06 -8.40
N PRO A 153 12.55 -0.26 -7.33
CA PRO A 153 13.45 0.87 -7.11
C PRO A 153 14.88 0.40 -6.84
N SER A 154 15.88 1.11 -7.35
CA SER A 154 17.31 0.77 -7.16
C SER A 154 17.88 1.18 -5.80
N ASN A 155 17.23 2.13 -5.12
CA ASN A 155 17.72 2.81 -3.92
C ASN A 155 17.00 2.38 -2.62
N ILE A 156 16.49 1.14 -2.54
CA ILE A 156 15.75 0.65 -1.37
C ILE A 156 16.55 0.83 -0.07
N LEU A 157 17.82 0.41 -0.08
CA LEU A 157 18.68 0.48 1.10
C LEU A 157 19.01 1.92 1.48
N ASP A 158 19.22 2.80 0.50
CA ASP A 158 19.52 4.21 0.74
C ASP A 158 18.34 4.89 1.46
N VAL A 159 17.11 4.61 1.03
CA VAL A 159 15.90 5.12 1.66
C VAL A 159 15.77 4.63 3.11
N LEU A 160 16.02 3.35 3.37
CA LEU A 160 15.91 2.79 4.73
C LEU A 160 17.00 3.32 5.66
N ASN A 161 18.20 3.57 5.13
CA ASN A 161 19.33 4.10 5.91
C ASN A 161 19.23 5.62 6.14
N ALA A 162 18.55 6.37 5.26
CA ALA A 162 18.31 7.81 5.39
C ALA A 162 17.16 8.17 6.35
N SER A 163 16.98 7.37 7.41
CA SER A 163 15.75 7.28 8.20
C SER A 163 15.30 8.55 8.94
N HIS A 164 16.15 9.57 8.99
CA HIS A 164 15.90 10.81 9.72
C HIS A 164 15.41 11.98 8.86
N GLN A 165 15.36 11.84 7.53
CA GLN A 165 15.10 12.98 6.63
C GLN A 165 13.62 13.23 6.31
N ASP A 166 12.81 12.17 6.20
CA ASP A 166 11.39 12.28 5.84
C ASP A 166 10.61 11.10 6.46
N GLU A 167 10.12 11.33 7.69
CA GLU A 167 9.46 10.29 8.50
C GLU A 167 8.12 9.85 7.89
N GLU A 168 7.37 10.76 7.27
CA GLU A 168 6.08 10.40 6.64
C GLU A 168 6.31 9.55 5.39
N PHE A 169 7.27 9.92 4.53
CA PHE A 169 7.64 9.09 3.39
C PHE A 169 8.19 7.74 3.84
N LEU A 170 9.11 7.72 4.81
CA LEU A 170 9.72 6.50 5.30
C LEU A 170 8.66 5.53 5.84
N LEU A 171 7.70 6.03 6.63
CA LEU A 171 6.60 5.21 7.11
C LEU A 171 5.86 4.53 5.95
N ARG A 172 5.45 5.29 4.93
CA ARG A 172 4.74 4.73 3.77
C ARG A 172 5.62 3.76 2.98
N PHE A 173 6.91 4.04 2.85
CA PHE A 173 7.84 3.16 2.16
C PHE A 173 8.05 1.83 2.90
N VAL A 174 8.27 1.86 4.21
CA VAL A 174 8.43 0.65 5.04
C VAL A 174 7.13 -0.16 5.10
N THR A 175 5.96 0.49 5.17
CA THR A 175 4.66 -0.20 5.05
C THR A 175 4.54 -0.96 3.72
N LEU A 176 4.93 -0.34 2.60
CA LEU A 176 4.90 -0.96 1.28
C LEU A 176 5.81 -2.19 1.24
N LEU A 177 7.07 -2.04 1.69
CA LEU A 177 8.02 -3.15 1.73
C LEU A 177 7.53 -4.28 2.62
N ALA A 178 6.99 -3.99 3.80
CA ALA A 178 6.44 -5.01 4.70
C ALA A 178 5.33 -5.83 4.03
N ASN A 179 4.43 -5.18 3.30
CA ASN A 179 3.36 -5.85 2.57
C ASN A 179 3.91 -6.71 1.42
N LEU A 180 4.85 -6.18 0.62
CA LEU A 180 5.46 -6.92 -0.48
C LEU A 180 6.32 -8.10 -0.01
N CYS A 181 7.11 -7.94 1.06
CA CYS A 181 7.86 -9.02 1.68
C CYS A 181 6.92 -10.12 2.18
N SER A 182 5.82 -9.75 2.87
CA SER A 182 4.82 -10.72 3.34
C SER A 182 4.22 -11.54 2.20
N ILE A 183 4.00 -10.91 1.03
CA ILE A 183 3.50 -11.60 -0.17
C ILE A 183 4.59 -12.50 -0.75
N ALA A 184 5.79 -11.98 -0.93
CA ALA A 184 6.90 -12.68 -1.60
C ALA A 184 7.44 -13.89 -0.82
N THR A 185 7.35 -13.86 0.52
CA THR A 185 7.79 -14.95 1.39
C THR A 185 6.65 -15.78 1.96
N GLY A 186 5.41 -15.48 1.56
CA GLY A 186 4.24 -16.27 1.93
C GLY A 186 4.39 -17.72 1.47
N THR A 187 3.97 -18.67 2.31
CA THR A 187 4.16 -20.13 2.14
C THR A 187 3.57 -20.74 0.86
N LYS A 188 2.89 -19.96 0.03
CA LYS A 188 2.26 -20.38 -1.23
C LYS A 188 2.76 -19.63 -2.46
N PHE A 189 3.61 -18.61 -2.31
CA PHE A 189 4.06 -17.80 -3.44
C PHE A 189 5.16 -18.54 -4.23
N ASP A 190 4.81 -19.08 -5.40
CA ASP A 190 5.79 -19.63 -6.34
C ASP A 190 6.13 -18.56 -7.39
N PRO A 191 7.33 -17.96 -7.38
CA PRO A 191 7.70 -16.90 -8.32
C PRO A 191 7.76 -17.38 -9.78
N VAL A 192 7.89 -18.68 -10.04
CA VAL A 192 7.90 -19.23 -11.41
C VAL A 192 6.49 -19.20 -12.01
N ILE A 193 5.47 -19.41 -11.19
CA ILE A 193 4.06 -19.51 -11.59
C ILE A 193 3.33 -18.18 -11.41
N GLU A 194 3.59 -17.49 -10.30
CA GLU A 194 2.81 -16.34 -9.86
C GLU A 194 3.29 -15.01 -10.44
N LEU A 195 4.58 -14.86 -10.81
CA LEU A 195 5.06 -13.63 -11.44
C LEU A 195 4.54 -13.52 -12.89
N PRO A 196 3.62 -12.59 -13.19
CA PRO A 196 2.95 -12.58 -14.48
C PRO A 196 3.92 -12.13 -15.59
N PRO A 197 4.03 -12.87 -16.70
CA PRO A 197 5.02 -12.58 -17.74
C PRO A 197 4.83 -11.20 -18.39
N HIS A 198 3.60 -10.68 -18.43
CA HIS A 198 3.29 -9.36 -19.02
C HIS A 198 3.70 -8.17 -18.15
N CYS A 199 3.89 -8.39 -16.84
CA CYS A 199 4.40 -7.38 -15.89
C CYS A 199 5.89 -7.59 -15.56
N LYS A 200 6.48 -8.68 -16.04
CA LYS A 200 7.78 -9.17 -15.59
C LYS A 200 8.91 -8.38 -16.26
N ALA A 201 9.58 -7.55 -15.47
CA ALA A 201 10.86 -6.99 -15.84
C ALA A 201 11.92 -8.11 -15.95
N SER A 202 13.04 -7.80 -16.60
CA SER A 202 14.19 -8.72 -16.62
C SER A 202 14.65 -8.98 -15.19
N SER A 203 14.99 -10.23 -14.86
CA SER A 203 15.82 -10.47 -13.67
C SER A 203 17.22 -9.92 -13.97
N PRO A 204 17.87 -9.15 -13.07
CA PRO A 204 17.58 -8.99 -11.63
C PRO A 204 16.71 -7.78 -11.25
N ASP A 205 16.13 -7.07 -12.20
CA ASP A 205 15.50 -5.76 -11.98
C ASP A 205 14.09 -5.82 -11.38
N THR A 206 13.47 -7.00 -11.36
CA THR A 206 12.16 -7.21 -10.71
C THR A 206 12.21 -6.86 -9.21
N MET A 207 11.11 -6.30 -8.69
CA MET A 207 10.96 -6.04 -7.26
C MET A 207 11.12 -7.32 -6.42
N TYR A 208 10.64 -8.47 -6.91
CA TYR A 208 10.86 -9.77 -6.27
C TYR A 208 12.35 -10.08 -6.09
N SER A 209 13.16 -9.97 -7.14
CA SER A 209 14.60 -10.21 -7.06
C SER A 209 15.28 -9.24 -6.09
N LYS A 210 14.84 -7.97 -6.05
CA LYS A 210 15.39 -6.97 -5.11
C LYS A 210 15.05 -7.27 -3.65
N LEU A 211 13.90 -7.88 -3.35
CA LEU A 211 13.51 -8.24 -1.99
C LEU A 211 14.08 -9.60 -1.54
N CYS A 212 14.14 -10.57 -2.45
CA CYS A 212 14.39 -11.97 -2.10
C CYS A 212 15.75 -12.52 -2.55
N SER A 213 16.50 -11.80 -3.40
CA SER A 213 17.86 -12.24 -3.74
C SER A 213 18.75 -12.24 -2.50
N VAL A 214 19.60 -13.25 -2.39
CA VAL A 214 20.48 -13.47 -1.22
C VAL A 214 21.29 -12.21 -0.87
N THR A 215 21.84 -11.53 -1.89
CA THR A 215 22.66 -10.33 -1.72
C THR A 215 21.90 -9.14 -1.12
N HIS A 216 20.65 -8.90 -1.58
CA HIS A 216 19.87 -7.74 -1.12
C HIS A 216 19.12 -8.05 0.18
N LYS A 217 18.77 -9.32 0.40
CA LYS A 217 18.00 -9.78 1.56
C LYS A 217 18.69 -9.48 2.88
N GLU A 218 20.00 -9.71 2.98
CA GLU A 218 20.77 -9.44 4.21
C GLU A 218 20.85 -7.94 4.52
N GLY A 219 21.14 -7.12 3.51
CA GLY A 219 21.16 -5.66 3.66
C GLY A 219 19.79 -5.10 4.05
N LEU A 220 18.73 -5.60 3.41
CA LEU A 220 17.35 -5.21 3.71
C LEU A 220 16.96 -5.59 5.13
N HIS A 221 17.29 -6.81 5.55
CA HIS A 221 17.05 -7.26 6.91
C HIS A 221 17.82 -6.44 7.95
N SER A 222 19.10 -6.14 7.70
CA SER A 222 19.92 -5.34 8.60
C SER A 222 19.35 -3.92 8.78
N ALA A 223 18.98 -3.27 7.68
CA ALA A 223 18.38 -1.93 7.70
C ALA A 223 17.00 -1.94 8.40
N ALA A 224 16.14 -2.91 8.10
CA ALA A 224 14.86 -3.06 8.77
C ALA A 224 15.01 -3.36 10.28
N PHE A 225 15.96 -4.21 10.65
CA PHE A 225 16.25 -4.51 12.05
C PHE A 225 16.69 -3.26 12.82
N PHE A 226 17.58 -2.45 12.24
CA PHE A 226 17.98 -1.17 12.82
C PHE A 226 16.77 -0.25 13.02
N LEU A 227 15.93 -0.07 11.99
CA LEU A 227 14.71 0.74 12.07
C LEU A 227 13.74 0.25 13.14
N SER A 228 13.59 -1.08 13.28
CA SER A 228 12.70 -1.69 14.29
C SER A 228 13.09 -1.37 15.72
N ARG A 229 14.36 -1.01 15.96
CA ARG A 229 14.91 -0.72 17.30
C ARG A 229 15.09 0.77 17.56
N GLU A 230 15.60 1.49 16.57
CA GLU A 230 16.09 2.86 16.75
C GLU A 230 15.11 3.94 16.26
N SER A 231 14.08 3.56 15.49
CA SER A 231 13.09 4.54 15.03
C SER A 231 12.28 5.11 16.20
N LYS A 232 12.02 6.42 16.16
CA LYS A 232 11.16 7.11 17.13
C LYS A 232 9.68 6.76 16.94
N SER A 233 9.24 6.60 15.68
CA SER A 233 7.87 6.21 15.36
C SER A 233 7.62 4.74 15.61
N GLU A 234 6.59 4.47 16.40
CA GLU A 234 6.11 3.11 16.68
C GLU A 234 5.62 2.40 15.43
N ASP A 235 4.93 3.11 14.53
CA ASP A 235 4.44 2.54 13.27
C ASP A 235 5.60 2.09 12.37
N ILE A 236 6.66 2.90 12.29
CA ILE A 236 7.87 2.53 11.54
C ILE A 236 8.50 1.30 12.17
N ARG A 237 8.62 1.25 13.51
CA ARG A 237 9.17 0.07 14.20
C ARG A 237 8.35 -1.18 13.92
N PHE A 238 7.02 -1.07 13.99
CA PHE A 238 6.09 -2.17 13.72
C PHE A 238 6.23 -2.71 12.30
N HIS A 239 6.21 -1.84 11.29
CA HIS A 239 6.35 -2.29 9.90
C HIS A 239 7.76 -2.81 9.59
N ALA A 240 8.80 -2.24 10.19
CA ALA A 240 10.16 -2.74 10.05
C ALA A 240 10.31 -4.15 10.67
N HIS A 241 9.69 -4.41 11.82
CA HIS A 241 9.65 -5.75 12.41
C HIS A 241 8.97 -6.77 11.50
N ARG A 242 7.85 -6.38 10.87
CA ARG A 242 7.17 -7.24 9.87
C ARG A 242 8.06 -7.59 8.68
N ILE A 243 8.94 -6.69 8.24
CA ILE A 243 9.94 -7.01 7.21
C ILE A 243 10.92 -8.06 7.74
N CYS A 244 11.43 -7.89 8.96
CA CYS A 244 12.34 -8.85 9.58
C CYS A 244 11.73 -10.25 9.66
N ASP A 245 10.51 -10.36 10.19
CA ASP A 245 9.79 -11.62 10.31
C ASP A 245 9.52 -12.26 8.95
N ALA A 246 9.18 -11.47 7.94
CA ALA A 246 8.94 -11.98 6.59
C ALA A 246 10.22 -12.55 5.96
N LEU A 247 11.38 -11.93 6.20
CA LEU A 247 12.65 -12.35 5.62
C LEU A 247 13.31 -13.50 6.41
N HIS A 248 13.15 -13.52 7.73
CA HIS A 248 13.65 -14.56 8.63
C HIS A 248 12.53 -14.99 9.58
N PRO A 249 11.60 -15.83 9.12
CA PRO A 249 10.52 -16.30 9.95
C PRO A 249 11.08 -17.05 11.17
N PRO A 250 10.48 -16.90 12.35
CA PRO A 250 10.88 -17.68 13.51
C PRO A 250 10.74 -19.18 13.19
N PRO A 251 11.61 -20.04 13.74
CA PRO A 251 11.51 -21.47 13.53
C PRO A 251 10.12 -21.95 13.96
N SER A 252 9.40 -22.60 13.04
CA SER A 252 8.09 -23.19 13.33
C SER A 252 8.24 -24.15 14.49
N THR A 253 7.55 -23.89 15.60
CA THR A 253 7.42 -24.87 16.69
C THR A 253 6.82 -26.14 16.10
N PRO A 254 7.47 -27.32 16.24
CA PRO A 254 6.85 -28.57 15.81
C PRO A 254 5.57 -28.79 16.63
N GLU A 255 4.44 -28.91 15.93
CA GLU A 255 3.17 -29.39 16.50
C GLU A 255 3.27 -30.86 16.93
#